data_AF-A0A5S9R627-F1
#
_entry.id   AF-A0A5S9R627-F1
#
_cell.length_a   1.000
_cell.length_b   1.000
_cell.length_c   1.000
_cell.angle_alpha   90.00
_cell.angle_beta   90.00
_cell.angle_gamma   90.00
#
_symmetry.space_group_name_H-M   'P 1'
#
loop_
_entity.id
_entity.type
_entity.pdbx_description
1 polymer ?
#
loop_
_entity_poly.entity_id
_entity_poly.type
_entity_poly.pdbx_seq_one_letter_code
_entity_poly.pdbx_strand_id
1 'polypeptide(L)' 'MSAIQLSATPKGNGYQATVTFPDGVSMNSAETYPTIAGAIAAAARKLLDMTDRLEALEREATGRDRYRAWGVL' A
#
# COMPACT_ATOMS: atom_id res chain seq x y z
N MET A 1 0.78 -13.55 1.30
CA MET A 1 1.40 -12.48 2.11
C MET A 1 0.66 -11.20 1.79
N SER A 2 -0.03 -10.62 2.78
CA SER A 2 -0.82 -9.38 2.68
C SER A 2 -0.03 -8.21 3.26
N ALA A 3 1.12 -7.93 2.64
CA ALA A 3 2.02 -6.89 3.09
C ALA A 3 2.06 -5.77 2.07
N ILE A 4 1.80 -4.54 2.52
CA ILE A 4 2.07 -3.33 1.75
C ILE A 4 3.37 -2.70 2.27
N GLN A 5 4.06 -1.97 1.41
CA GLN A 5 5.25 -1.21 1.80
C GLN A 5 4.92 0.28 1.78
N LEU A 6 5.22 0.97 2.88
CA LEU A 6 5.23 2.43 2.93
C LEU A 6 6.68 2.91 2.95
N SER A 7 7.05 3.73 1.98
CA SER A 7 8.36 4.37 1.91
C SER A 7 8.22 5.86 1.67
N ALA A 8 9.18 6.65 2.11
CA ALA A 8 9.28 8.06 1.79
C ALA A 8 10.58 8.31 1.02
N THR A 9 10.49 9.11 -0.04
CA THR A 9 11.62 9.48 -0.87
C THR A 9 11.74 11.01 -0.93
N PRO A 10 12.96 11.56 -0.95
CA PRO A 10 13.16 13.00 -1.18
C PRO A 10 12.54 13.42 -2.52
N LYS A 11 11.81 14.54 -2.53
CA LYS A 11 11.23 15.14 -3.73
C LYS A 11 11.17 16.65 -3.58
N GLY A 12 11.95 17.36 -4.41
CA GLY A 12 12.11 18.82 -4.29
C GLY A 12 12.68 19.19 -2.92
N ASN A 13 12.02 20.13 -2.23
CA ASN A 13 12.43 20.60 -0.90
C ASN A 13 11.81 19.78 0.26
N GLY A 14 11.22 18.61 -0.03
CA GLY A 14 10.55 17.79 0.97
C GLY A 14 10.60 16.31 0.63
N TYR A 15 9.59 15.58 1.10
CA TYR A 15 9.46 14.14 0.97
C TYR A 15 8.10 13.77 0.39
N GLN A 16 8.08 12.81 -0.53
CA GLN A 16 6.86 12.17 -0.99
C GLN A 16 6.85 10.73 -0.49
N ALA A 17 5.71 10.27 0.03
CA ALA A 17 5.57 8.88 0.42
C ALA A 17 4.85 8.08 -0.65
N THR A 18 5.20 6.79 -0.73
CA THR A 18 4.64 5.83 -1.66
C THR A 18 4.17 4.61 -0.86
N VAL A 19 2.93 4.20 -1.11
CA VAL A 19 2.40 2.88 -0.72
C VAL A 19 2.55 1.96 -1.93
N THR A 20 3.22 0.83 -1.76
CA THR A 20 3.36 -0.22 -2.77
C THR A 20 2.57 -1.44 -2.33
N PHE A 21 1.71 -1.93 -3.22
CA PHE A 21 0.89 -3.11 -3.02
C PHE A 21 1.55 -4.38 -3.60
N PRO A 22 1.16 -5.59 -3.16
CA PRO A 22 1.70 -6.86 -3.66
C PRO A 22 1.50 -7.09 -5.16
N ASP A 23 0.48 -6.47 -5.75
CA ASP A 23 0.14 -6.54 -7.17
C ASP A 23 1.02 -5.64 -8.06
N GLY A 24 1.96 -4.90 -7.45
CA GLY A 24 2.84 -3.95 -8.13
C GLY A 24 2.21 -2.57 -8.34
N VAL A 25 0.94 -2.37 -7.97
CA VAL A 25 0.32 -1.06 -7.99
C VAL A 25 0.92 -0.21 -6.87
N SER A 26 1.16 1.06 -7.16
CA SER A 26 1.62 2.02 -6.16
C SER A 26 0.71 3.25 -6.11
N MET A 27 0.71 3.91 -4.96
CA MET A 27 0.08 5.21 -4.78
C MET A 27 1.01 6.13 -4.02
N ASN A 28 1.06 7.39 -4.43
CA ASN A 28 1.83 8.41 -3.74
C ASN A 28 0.94 9.25 -2.82
N SER A 29 1.57 9.84 -1.79
CA SER A 29 1.00 10.97 -1.05
C SER A 29 0.62 12.08 -2.02
N ALA A 30 -0.44 12.82 -1.68
CA ALA A 30 -1.04 13.83 -2.56
C ALA A 30 -0.03 14.91 -2.98
N GLU A 31 0.89 15.24 -2.09
CA GLU A 31 1.89 16.30 -2.26
C GLU A 31 3.22 15.91 -1.59
N THR A 32 4.16 16.86 -1.61
CA THR A 32 5.44 16.79 -0.89
C THR A 32 5.33 17.43 0.49
N TYR A 33 5.85 16.76 1.50
CA TYR A 33 5.80 17.22 2.90
C TYR A 33 7.19 17.61 3.40
N PRO A 34 7.31 18.57 4.34
CA PRO A 34 8.61 18.96 4.89
C PRO A 34 9.32 17.84 5.67
N THR A 35 8.58 16.84 6.14
CA THR A 35 9.11 15.73 6.96
C THR A 35 8.70 14.37 6.41
N ILE A 36 9.57 13.37 6.63
CA ILE A 36 9.28 11.96 6.32
C ILE A 36 8.00 11.50 7.01
N ALA A 37 7.85 11.82 8.30
CA ALA A 37 6.68 11.45 9.09
C ALA A 37 5.39 12.04 8.49
N GLY A 38 5.41 13.31 8.05
CA GLY A 38 4.27 13.95 7.40
C GLY A 38 3.90 13.27 6.09
N ALA A 39 4.90 12.93 5.27
CA ALA A 39 4.69 12.22 4.02
C ALA A 39 4.05 10.84 4.25
N ILE A 40 4.63 10.04 5.17
CA ILE A 40 4.12 8.70 5.51
C ILE A 40 2.69 8.80 6.07
N ALA A 41 2.44 9.73 7.00
CA ALA A 41 1.11 9.91 7.57
C ALA A 41 0.06 10.29 6.51
N ALA A 42 0.42 11.16 5.56
CA ALA A 42 -0.47 11.55 4.47
C ALA A 42 -0.77 10.38 3.52
N ALA A 43 0.25 9.61 3.14
CA ALA A 43 0.07 8.41 2.32
C ALA A 43 -0.78 7.34 3.03
N ALA A 44 -0.55 7.14 4.33
CA ALA A 44 -1.33 6.21 5.15
C ALA A 44 -2.80 6.65 5.27
N ARG A 45 -3.09 7.92 5.52
CA ARG A 45 -4.47 8.44 5.55
C ARG A 45 -5.18 8.22 4.21
N LYS A 46 -4.52 8.60 3.11
CA LYS A 46 -5.06 8.39 1.76
C LYS A 46 -5.34 6.91 1.49
N LEU A 47 -4.50 6.00 1.99
CA LEU A 47 -4.73 4.56 1.86
C LEU A 47 -6.01 4.13 2.62
N LEU A 48 -6.21 4.63 3.84
CA LEU A 48 -7.39 4.33 4.66
C LEU A 48 -8.69 4.84 4.02
N ASP A 49 -8.61 5.93 3.23
CA ASP A 49 -9.75 6.45 2.47
C ASP A 49 -10.08 5.62 1.21
N MET A 50 -9.23 4.65 0.83
CA MET A 50 -9.37 3.83 -0.38
C MET A 50 -9.78 2.39 -0.03
N THR A 51 -10.95 2.23 0.57
CA THR A 51 -11.48 0.94 1.06
C THR A 51 -11.48 -0.16 -0.01
N ASP A 52 -11.83 0.15 -1.26
CA ASP A 52 -11.83 -0.83 -2.36
C ASP A 52 -10.46 -1.50 -2.57
N ARG A 53 -9.36 -0.76 -2.36
CA ARG A 53 -8.00 -1.30 -2.48
C ARG A 53 -7.63 -2.18 -1.29
N LEU A 54 -8.11 -1.84 -0.10
CA LEU A 54 -7.92 -2.67 1.10
C LEU A 54 -8.71 -3.98 0.99
N GLU A 55 -9.93 -3.94 0.47
CA GLU A 55 -10.73 -5.13 0.17
C GLU A 55 -10.08 -5.98 -0.93
N ALA A 56 -9.50 -5.36 -1.96
CA ALA A 56 -8.74 -6.09 -2.97
C ALA A 56 -7.53 -6.82 -2.36
N LEU A 57 -6.79 -6.16 -1.47
CA LEU A 57 -5.68 -6.77 -0.73
C LEU A 57 -6.14 -7.96 0.13
N GLU A 58 -7.29 -7.83 0.81
CA GLU A 58 -7.89 -8.93 1.57
C GLU A 58 -8.29 -10.11 0.66
N ARG A 59 -8.92 -9.85 -0.49
CA ARG A 59 -9.28 -10.87 -1.48
C ARG A 59 -8.06 -11.60 -2.03
N GLU A 60 -6.95 -10.91 -2.27
CA GLU A 60 -5.69 -11.56 -2.69
C GLU A 60 -5.04 -12.39 -1.58
N ALA A 61 -5.20 -11.95 -0.33
CA ALA A 61 -4.70 -12.67 0.82
C ALA A 61 -5.46 -13.99 1.03
N THR A 62 -6.79 -13.93 0.94
CA THR A 62 -7.71 -15.05 1.21
C THR A 62 -7.96 -15.93 -0.04
N GLY A 63 -7.94 -15.35 -1.24
CA GLY A 63 -8.05 -16.06 -2.51
C GLY A 63 -6.90 -17.03 -2.76
N ARG A 64 -5.68 -16.68 -2.33
CA ARG A 64 -4.54 -17.62 -2.33
C ARG A 64 -4.69 -18.77 -1.34
N ASP A 65 -5.51 -18.61 -0.30
CA ASP A 65 -5.74 -19.67 0.69
C ASP A 65 -6.69 -20.75 0.16
N ARG A 66 -7.69 -20.34 -0.64
CA ARG A 66 -8.65 -21.27 -1.27
C ARG A 66 -8.00 -22.23 -2.28
N TYR A 67 -6.90 -21.82 -2.92
CA TYR A 67 -6.11 -22.69 -3.81
C TYR A 67 -5.10 -23.58 -3.07
N ARG A 68 -4.80 -23.32 -1.79
CA ARG A 68 -4.03 -24.25 -0.94
C ARG A 68 -4.91 -25.33 -0.30
N ALA A 69 -6.20 -25.07 -0.14
CA ALA A 69 -7.15 -26.04 0.40
C ALA A 69 -7.58 -27.13 -0.61
N TRP A 70 -7.42 -26.91 -1.92
CA TRP A 70 -7.83 -27.85 -2.96
C TRP A 70 -6.80 -27.94 -4.10
N GLY A 71 -5.88 -28.89 -4.00
CA GLY A 71 -4.80 -29.17 -4.96
C GLY A 71 -3.82 -30.20 -4.38
N VAL A 72 -4.12 -31.51 -4.24
CA VAL A 72 -4.45 -32.61 -5.18
C VAL A 72 -3.32 -33.66 -5.10
N LEU A 73 -3.75 -34.92 -4.91
CA LEU A 73 -3.02 -36.22 -4.78
C LEU A 73 -2.59 -36.63 -3.37
#